data_AF-A0A7S2MPE9-F1
#
_entry.id   AF-A0A7S2MPE9-F1
#
_cell.length_a   1.000
_cell.length_b   1.000
_cell.length_c   1.000
_cell.angle_alpha   90.00
_cell.angle_beta   90.00
_cell.angle_gamma   90.00
#
_symmetry.space_group_name_H-M   'P 1'
#
loop_
_entity.id
_entity.type
_entity.pdbx_description
1 polymer ?
#
loop_
_entity_poly.entity_id
_entity_poly.type
_entity_poly.pdbx_seq_one_letter_code
_entity_poly.pdbx_strand_id
1 'polypeptide(L)'
;KFSGLRPRRFSQLRMMAVQQPVDSGLFGSSPQGSSAQGLLALLEEQEPLLQAHALKQLYQFLDHYWAEVASSVPLIEELSEDPNFQHRELAAAVASRCFFHLEEYNDALRLALGAGQFFDVSAQSGSKRTAAENQYVETMISKCIDEYIRLRTEEAESGTPAAIDDRMVAIVERMFDRCYADCAWSQAMVVALE
;
A
#
# COMPACT_ATOMS: atom_id res chain seq x y z
N LYS A 1 -14.33 20.40 29.30
CA LYS A 1 -14.39 18.95 29.62
C LYS A 1 -13.22 18.30 28.89
N PHE A 2 -12.18 17.95 29.65
CA PHE A 2 -10.87 17.52 29.16
C PHE A 2 -10.91 16.17 28.44
N SER A 3 -10.15 16.09 27.35
CA SER A 3 -9.19 15.04 26.99
C SER A 3 -9.63 13.56 26.91
N GLY A 4 -9.43 12.98 25.73
CA GLY A 4 -9.51 11.53 25.48
C GLY A 4 -8.67 11.11 24.27
N LEU A 5 -7.43 11.59 24.17
CA LEU A 5 -6.39 11.01 23.31
C LEU A 5 -6.20 9.55 23.75
N ARG A 6 -6.53 8.60 22.87
CA ARG A 6 -6.25 7.19 23.10
C ARG A 6 -4.73 6.99 22.99
N PRO A 7 -4.08 6.39 23.99
CA PRO A 7 -2.73 5.89 23.81
C PRO A 7 -2.79 4.56 23.05
N ARG A 8 -2.24 4.50 21.84
CA ARG A 8 -1.87 3.21 21.23
C ARG A 8 -0.66 2.67 21.99
N ARG A 9 -0.91 1.74 22.92
CA ARG A 9 0.10 0.87 23.52
C ARG A 9 -0.06 -0.54 22.96
N PHE A 10 1.08 -1.23 22.88
CA PHE A 10 1.31 -2.63 22.53
C PHE A 10 1.36 -2.88 21.00
N SER A 11 2.46 -3.36 20.44
CA SER A 11 3.29 -4.46 20.97
C SER A 11 4.80 -4.24 20.77
N GLN A 12 5.52 -4.21 21.89
CA GLN A 12 6.91 -4.63 21.97
C GLN A 12 6.97 -6.09 21.51
N LEU A 13 7.50 -6.36 20.31
CA LEU A 13 7.93 -7.70 19.92
C LEU A 13 9.42 -7.68 19.55
N ARG A 14 10.19 -8.02 20.58
CA ARG A 14 11.30 -8.97 20.56
C ARG A 14 12.36 -8.81 19.46
N MET A 15 13.47 -8.24 19.91
CA MET A 15 14.84 -8.58 19.51
C MET A 15 14.99 -9.98 18.86
N MET A 16 15.43 -9.99 17.61
CA MET A 16 16.55 -10.84 17.18
C MET A 16 17.41 -10.01 16.23
N ALA A 17 18.39 -9.32 16.82
CA ALA A 17 19.56 -8.85 16.10
C ALA A 17 20.28 -10.08 15.55
N VAL A 18 20.22 -10.27 14.24
CA VAL A 18 21.19 -11.12 13.53
C VAL A 18 22.50 -10.33 13.56
N GLN A 19 23.38 -10.73 14.48
CA GLN A 19 24.74 -10.24 14.58
C GLN A 19 25.49 -10.59 13.30
N GLN A 20 25.79 -9.59 12.45
CA GLN A 20 26.80 -9.74 11.41
C GLN A 20 28.18 -9.37 11.98
N PRO A 21 29.24 -10.13 11.64
CA PRO A 21 30.59 -9.87 12.15
C PRO A 21 31.16 -8.59 11.52
N VAL A 22 31.82 -7.81 12.37
CA VAL A 22 32.59 -6.62 12.00
C VAL A 22 33.93 -7.04 11.40
N ASP A 23 34.06 -6.96 10.07
CA ASP A 23 35.36 -7.03 9.41
C ASP A 23 35.85 -5.61 9.08
N SER A 24 36.97 -5.26 9.70
CA SER A 24 37.66 -3.99 9.54
C SER A 24 38.70 -4.15 8.42
N GLY A 25 38.51 -3.47 7.28
CA GLY A 25 39.56 -3.44 6.28
C GLY A 25 39.20 -2.79 4.94
N LEU A 26 39.86 -1.66 4.69
CA LEU A 26 40.37 -1.22 3.38
C LEU A 26 39.40 -0.57 2.38
N PHE A 27 39.44 0.76 2.40
CA PHE A 27 39.52 1.67 1.24
C PHE A 27 39.21 1.04 -0.14
N GLY A 28 37.97 1.17 -0.57
CA GLY A 28 37.51 0.89 -1.93
C GLY A 28 36.56 2.01 -2.37
N SER A 29 37.04 2.83 -3.29
CA SER A 29 36.31 3.87 -4.03
C SER A 29 34.88 3.45 -4.44
N SER A 30 33.92 4.32 -4.13
CA SER A 30 32.49 4.22 -4.42
C SER A 30 32.13 3.72 -5.83
N PRO A 31 31.08 2.89 -5.97
CA PRO A 31 30.06 3.16 -6.96
C PRO A 31 29.05 4.15 -6.36
N GLN A 32 29.00 5.34 -6.94
CA GLN A 32 27.88 6.28 -7.04
C GLN A 32 26.63 5.97 -6.18
N GLY A 33 26.35 6.88 -5.25
CA GLY A 33 25.31 6.77 -4.23
C GLY A 33 23.89 6.58 -4.76
N SER A 34 23.20 5.58 -4.21
CA SER A 34 21.80 5.34 -4.46
C SER A 34 21.16 4.80 -3.18
N SER A 35 21.13 5.62 -2.12
CA SER A 35 20.42 5.32 -0.87
C SER A 35 19.15 6.18 -0.82
N ALA A 36 18.04 5.57 -0.42
CA ALA A 36 16.80 6.29 -0.18
C ALA A 36 16.91 7.28 0.97
N GLN A 37 17.93 7.18 1.84
CA GLN A 37 18.17 8.12 2.95
C GLN A 37 18.18 9.58 2.51
N GLY A 38 18.71 9.90 1.32
CA GLY A 38 18.68 11.28 0.81
C GLY A 38 17.26 11.77 0.52
N LEU A 39 16.39 10.89 0.01
CA LEU A 39 14.97 11.20 -0.23
C LEU A 39 14.17 11.21 1.07
N LEU A 40 14.49 10.31 2.01
CA LEU A 40 13.87 10.26 3.34
C LEU A 40 14.21 11.50 4.17
N ALA A 41 15.46 12.00 4.11
CA ALA A 41 15.82 13.26 4.75
C ALA A 41 15.00 14.44 4.18
N LEU A 42 14.75 14.45 2.86
CA LEU A 42 13.88 15.46 2.24
C LEU A 42 12.40 15.33 2.63
N LEU A 43 11.96 14.15 3.08
CA LEU A 43 10.62 13.92 3.62
C LEU A 43 10.49 14.49 5.05
N GLU A 44 11.57 14.44 5.84
CA GLU A 44 11.63 15.02 7.19
C GLU A 44 11.64 16.55 7.17
N GLU A 45 12.14 17.16 6.09
CA GLU A 45 12.02 18.60 5.86
C GLU A 45 10.53 18.98 5.66
N GLN A 46 10.00 19.89 6.48
CA GLN A 46 8.59 20.34 6.49
C GLN A 46 8.19 21.21 5.28
N GLU A 47 8.88 21.04 4.14
CA GLU A 47 8.64 21.78 2.91
C GLU A 47 7.83 20.92 1.92
N PRO A 48 6.55 21.28 1.63
CA PRO A 48 5.64 20.41 0.88
C PRO A 48 6.09 20.13 -0.56
N LEU A 49 6.85 21.05 -1.17
CA LEU A 49 7.41 20.86 -2.51
C LEU A 49 8.54 19.81 -2.52
N LEU A 50 9.39 19.79 -1.50
CA LEU A 50 10.46 18.81 -1.36
C LEU A 50 9.89 17.42 -1.06
N GLN A 51 8.91 17.35 -0.15
CA GLN A 51 8.20 16.11 0.17
C GLN A 51 7.51 15.52 -1.07
N ALA A 52 6.85 16.34 -1.89
CA ALA A 52 6.23 15.87 -3.13
C ALA A 52 7.27 15.35 -4.14
N HIS A 53 8.42 16.00 -4.26
CA HIS A 53 9.50 15.52 -5.12
C HIS A 53 10.09 14.20 -4.61
N ALA A 54 10.35 14.12 -3.30
CA ALA A 54 10.85 12.92 -2.64
C ALA A 54 9.91 11.74 -2.84
N LEU A 55 8.60 11.92 -2.60
CA LEU A 55 7.57 10.89 -2.82
C LEU A 55 7.52 10.39 -4.27
N LYS A 56 7.64 11.28 -5.26
CA LYS A 56 7.62 10.88 -6.68
C LYS A 56 8.82 10.01 -7.05
N GLN A 57 10.00 10.36 -6.54
CA GLN A 57 11.20 9.55 -6.74
C GLN A 57 11.10 8.23 -5.99
N LEU A 58 10.62 8.28 -4.75
CA LEU A 58 10.45 7.11 -3.91
C LEU A 58 9.49 6.09 -4.52
N TYR A 59 8.37 6.55 -5.08
CA TYR A 59 7.40 5.70 -5.75
C TYR A 59 7.98 4.93 -6.95
N GLN A 60 8.94 5.51 -7.69
CA GLN A 60 9.57 4.87 -8.85
C GLN A 60 10.53 3.75 -8.46
N PHE A 61 11.23 3.89 -7.34
CA PHE A 61 12.27 2.95 -6.90
C PHE A 61 11.90 2.21 -5.62
N LEU A 62 10.62 2.25 -5.23
CA LEU A 62 10.15 1.72 -3.95
C LEU A 62 10.48 0.25 -3.76
N ASP A 63 10.34 -0.55 -4.82
CA ASP A 63 10.62 -2.00 -4.77
C ASP A 63 12.10 -2.32 -4.48
N HIS A 64 13.02 -1.37 -4.73
CA HIS A 64 14.44 -1.54 -4.44
C HIS A 64 14.81 -1.02 -3.04
N TYR A 65 14.10 -0.02 -2.55
CA TYR A 65 14.41 0.69 -1.30
C TYR A 65 13.40 0.46 -0.17
N TRP A 66 12.44 -0.44 -0.33
CA TRP A 66 11.35 -0.66 0.62
C TRP A 66 11.86 -0.90 2.06
N ALA A 67 13.00 -1.57 2.23
CA ALA A 67 13.59 -1.85 3.54
C ALA A 67 14.11 -0.59 4.25
N GLU A 68 14.68 0.36 3.49
CA GLU A 68 15.08 1.67 4.04
C GLU A 68 13.82 2.50 4.36
N VAL A 69 12.84 2.49 3.46
CA VAL A 69 11.58 3.24 3.61
C VAL A 69 10.73 2.72 4.76
N ALA A 70 10.75 1.41 5.03
CA ALA A 70 10.00 0.76 6.11
C ALA A 70 10.21 1.44 7.47
N SER A 71 11.42 1.94 7.71
CA SER A 71 11.78 2.65 8.95
C SER A 71 11.06 4.00 9.09
N SER A 72 10.67 4.61 7.97
CA SER A 72 10.04 5.94 7.87
C SER A 72 8.60 5.88 7.33
N VAL A 73 8.01 4.69 7.18
CA VAL A 73 6.59 4.54 6.78
C VAL A 73 5.62 5.33 7.67
N PRO A 74 5.79 5.39 9.01
CA PRO A 74 4.89 6.18 9.86
C PRO A 74 4.84 7.68 9.48
N LEU A 75 5.96 8.24 9.04
CA LEU A 75 6.03 9.62 8.56
C LEU A 75 5.23 9.78 7.25
N ILE A 76 5.35 8.82 6.33
CA ILE A 76 4.64 8.84 5.05
C ILE A 76 3.13 8.66 5.28
N GLU A 77 2.74 7.84 6.26
CA GLU A 77 1.36 7.67 6.69
C GLU A 77 0.79 9.00 7.23
N GLU A 78 1.49 9.67 8.13
CA GLU A 78 1.08 10.98 8.66
C GLU A 78 0.90 12.02 7.54
N LEU A 79 1.82 12.07 6.57
CA LEU A 79 1.70 12.93 5.39
C LEU A 79 0.51 12.57 4.49
N SER A 80 0.11 11.31 4.46
CA SER A 80 -1.08 10.87 3.70
C SER A 80 -2.39 11.24 4.39
N GLU A 81 -2.37 11.39 5.72
CA GLU A 81 -3.52 11.80 6.52
C GLU A 81 -3.65 13.33 6.65
N ASP A 82 -2.59 14.10 6.35
CA ASP A 82 -2.63 15.56 6.39
C ASP A 82 -3.55 16.13 5.28
N PRO A 83 -4.66 16.81 5.62
CA PRO A 83 -5.56 17.41 4.64
C PRO A 83 -4.94 18.59 3.88
N ASN A 84 -3.87 19.20 4.39
CA ASN A 84 -3.19 20.32 3.74
C ASN A 84 -2.21 19.87 2.65
N PHE A 85 -1.86 18.58 2.63
CA PHE A 85 -0.89 18.05 1.70
C PHE A 85 -1.54 17.71 0.35
N GLN A 86 -1.18 18.47 -0.69
CA GLN A 86 -1.78 18.35 -2.02
C GLN A 86 -1.49 16.99 -2.69
N HIS A 87 -0.42 16.30 -2.27
CA HIS A 87 0.02 15.01 -2.85
C HIS A 87 -0.28 13.81 -1.93
N ARG A 88 -1.30 13.92 -1.06
CA ARG A 88 -1.68 12.86 -0.10
C ARG A 88 -1.94 11.50 -0.74
N GLU A 89 -2.51 11.49 -1.95
CA GLU A 89 -2.83 10.25 -2.68
C GLU A 89 -1.56 9.51 -3.11
N LEU A 90 -0.51 10.26 -3.45
CA LEU A 90 0.81 9.69 -3.76
C LEU A 90 1.48 9.15 -2.49
N ALA A 91 1.38 9.87 -1.38
CA ALA A 91 1.89 9.39 -0.08
C ALA A 91 1.20 8.09 0.34
N ALA A 92 -0.13 8.04 0.24
CA ALA A 92 -0.91 6.84 0.52
C ALA A 92 -0.50 5.66 -0.38
N ALA A 93 -0.26 5.91 -1.68
CA ALA A 93 0.20 4.87 -2.60
C ALA A 93 1.59 4.31 -2.23
N VAL A 94 2.52 5.18 -1.83
CA VAL A 94 3.86 4.77 -1.39
C VAL A 94 3.77 3.97 -0.09
N ALA A 95 3.03 4.48 0.91
CA ALA A 95 2.86 3.79 2.19
C ALA A 95 2.20 2.42 2.01
N SER A 96 1.15 2.33 1.19
CA SER A 96 0.47 1.08 0.89
C SER A 96 1.39 0.01 0.28
N ARG A 97 2.23 0.40 -0.69
CA ARG A 97 3.22 -0.50 -1.28
C ARG A 97 4.31 -0.92 -0.27
N CYS A 98 4.71 -0.05 0.65
CA CYS A 98 5.61 -0.45 1.73
C CYS A 98 4.97 -1.47 2.68
N PHE A 99 3.73 -1.24 3.10
CA PHE A 99 3.00 -2.20 3.95
C PHE A 99 2.78 -3.54 3.25
N PHE A 100 2.64 -3.55 1.92
CA PHE A 100 2.61 -4.79 1.15
C PHE A 100 3.89 -5.61 1.31
N HIS A 101 5.06 -4.98 1.23
CA HIS A 101 6.35 -5.64 1.47
C HIS A 101 6.55 -6.07 2.94
N LEU A 102 5.86 -5.42 3.88
CA LEU A 102 5.83 -5.79 5.30
C LEU A 102 4.80 -6.89 5.63
N GLU A 103 4.08 -7.40 4.63
CA GLU A 103 2.98 -8.38 4.77
C GLU A 103 1.79 -7.89 5.62
N GLU A 104 1.71 -6.59 5.89
CA GLU A 104 0.62 -5.94 6.63
C GLU A 104 -0.50 -5.51 5.68
N TYR A 105 -1.23 -6.50 5.17
CA TYR A 105 -2.22 -6.28 4.10
C TYR A 105 -3.41 -5.41 4.49
N ASN A 106 -3.79 -5.35 5.77
CA ASN A 106 -4.93 -4.55 6.25
C ASN A 106 -4.64 -3.05 6.14
N ASP A 107 -3.48 -2.62 6.65
CA ASP A 107 -3.05 -1.23 6.53
C ASP A 107 -2.70 -0.87 5.08
N ALA A 108 -2.09 -1.81 4.34
CA ALA A 108 -1.89 -1.64 2.91
C ALA A 108 -3.20 -1.38 2.18
N LEU A 109 -4.26 -2.16 2.45
CA LEU A 109 -5.57 -1.97 1.83
C LEU A 109 -6.18 -0.61 2.19
N ARG A 110 -6.18 -0.22 3.48
CA ARG A 110 -6.70 1.08 3.93
C ARG A 110 -6.04 2.25 3.17
N LEU A 111 -4.72 2.19 3.00
CA LEU A 111 -3.97 3.22 2.29
C LEU A 111 -4.15 3.13 0.77
N ALA A 112 -4.29 1.93 0.21
CA ALA A 112 -4.61 1.74 -1.21
C ALA A 112 -5.96 2.35 -1.57
N LEU A 113 -6.98 2.18 -0.71
CA LEU A 113 -8.28 2.84 -0.84
C LEU A 113 -8.16 4.37 -0.75
N GLY A 114 -7.20 4.88 0.03
CA GLY A 114 -6.87 6.31 0.13
C GLY A 114 -6.10 6.88 -1.06
N ALA A 115 -5.41 6.04 -1.82
CA ALA A 115 -4.58 6.44 -2.95
C ALA A 115 -5.38 6.81 -4.22
N GLY A 116 -6.67 6.48 -4.27
CA GLY A 116 -7.60 6.91 -5.33
C GLY A 116 -7.07 6.63 -6.73
N GLN A 117 -6.68 7.68 -7.46
CA GLN A 117 -6.20 7.60 -8.84
C GLN A 117 -4.91 6.78 -9.02
N PHE A 118 -4.10 6.61 -7.98
CA PHE A 118 -2.84 5.85 -8.06
C PHE A 118 -3.04 4.35 -7.86
N PHE A 119 -4.23 3.93 -7.40
CA PHE A 119 -4.62 2.53 -7.27
C PHE A 119 -5.66 2.20 -8.35
N ASP A 120 -5.18 2.00 -9.58
CA ASP A 120 -6.06 1.64 -10.70
C ASP A 120 -6.20 0.12 -10.86
N VAL A 121 -7.42 -0.34 -10.61
CA VAL A 121 -7.88 -1.73 -10.64
C VAL A 121 -8.21 -2.18 -12.08
N SER A 122 -8.50 -1.22 -12.97
CA SER A 122 -8.92 -1.51 -14.34
C SER A 122 -7.75 -1.87 -15.27
N ALA A 123 -6.55 -1.37 -14.97
CA ALA A 123 -5.39 -1.46 -15.84
C ALA A 123 -4.58 -2.76 -15.65
N GLN A 124 -5.20 -3.93 -15.88
CA GLN A 124 -4.46 -5.20 -15.84
C GLN A 124 -3.68 -5.50 -17.13
N SER A 125 -2.49 -6.09 -16.93
CA SER A 125 -1.65 -6.89 -17.84
C SER A 125 -1.23 -6.32 -19.20
N GLY A 126 -1.84 -5.23 -19.70
CA GLY A 126 -1.79 -4.94 -21.13
C GLY A 126 -0.66 -4.05 -21.65
N SER A 127 -0.11 -3.07 -20.91
CA SER A 127 0.76 -2.11 -21.61
C SER A 127 1.78 -1.25 -20.83
N LYS A 128 1.84 -1.21 -19.48
CA LYS A 128 2.75 -0.23 -18.81
C LYS A 128 3.24 -0.54 -17.39
N ARG A 129 2.82 -1.63 -16.73
CA ARG A 129 3.16 -1.92 -15.33
C ARG A 129 4.30 -2.93 -15.21
N THR A 130 5.11 -2.81 -14.17
CA THR A 130 6.11 -3.83 -13.84
C THR A 130 5.42 -5.09 -13.29
N ALA A 131 6.12 -6.23 -13.32
CA ALA A 131 5.58 -7.49 -12.78
C ALA A 131 5.23 -7.37 -11.28
N ALA A 132 6.05 -6.66 -10.50
CA ALA A 132 5.82 -6.41 -9.08
C ALA A 132 4.55 -5.58 -8.83
N GLU A 133 4.31 -4.55 -9.63
CA GLU A 133 3.12 -3.71 -9.51
C GLU A 133 1.83 -4.45 -9.88
N ASN A 134 1.89 -5.38 -10.84
CA ASN A 134 0.76 -6.26 -11.15
C ASN A 134 0.45 -7.21 -10.00
N GLN A 135 1.47 -7.86 -9.43
CA GLN A 135 1.30 -8.76 -8.29
C GLN A 135 0.72 -8.04 -7.07
N TYR A 136 1.23 -6.83 -6.78
CA TYR A 136 0.70 -5.96 -5.73
C TYR A 136 -0.79 -5.71 -5.91
N VAL A 137 -1.21 -5.24 -7.10
CA VAL A 137 -2.63 -4.93 -7.34
C VAL A 137 -3.51 -6.17 -7.29
N GLU A 138 -3.09 -7.28 -7.88
CA GLU A 138 -3.86 -8.55 -7.85
C GLU A 138 -4.05 -9.07 -6.41
N THR A 139 -3.00 -8.99 -5.59
CA THR A 139 -3.07 -9.40 -4.18
C THR A 139 -3.99 -8.47 -3.39
N MET A 140 -3.86 -7.15 -3.58
CA MET A 140 -4.70 -6.15 -2.92
C MET A 140 -6.18 -6.30 -3.30
N ILE A 141 -6.49 -6.59 -4.56
CA ILE A 141 -7.86 -6.88 -5.00
C ILE A 141 -8.39 -8.14 -4.31
N SER A 142 -7.60 -9.21 -4.28
CA SER A 142 -8.02 -10.46 -3.64
C SER A 142 -8.35 -10.23 -2.16
N LYS A 143 -7.47 -9.52 -1.44
CA LYS A 143 -7.68 -9.14 -0.04
C LYS A 143 -8.89 -8.22 0.15
N CYS A 144 -9.09 -7.27 -0.76
CA CYS A 144 -10.25 -6.38 -0.75
C CYS A 144 -11.57 -7.15 -0.87
N ILE A 145 -11.61 -8.17 -1.74
CA ILE A 145 -12.81 -9.02 -1.92
C ILE A 145 -13.04 -9.88 -0.68
N ASP A 146 -11.99 -10.51 -0.14
CA ASP A 146 -12.09 -11.32 1.08
C ASP A 146 -12.65 -10.50 2.24
N GLU A 147 -12.14 -9.28 2.45
CA GLU A 147 -12.57 -8.39 3.53
C GLU A 147 -13.98 -7.86 3.30
N TYR A 148 -14.36 -7.57 2.06
CA TYR A 148 -15.74 -7.23 1.69
C TYR A 148 -16.71 -8.37 2.02
N ILE A 149 -16.39 -9.62 1.65
CA ILE A 149 -17.22 -10.79 1.95
C ILE A 149 -17.33 -10.98 3.46
N ARG A 150 -16.22 -10.85 4.20
CA ARG A 150 -16.18 -10.96 5.66
C ARG A 150 -17.14 -9.98 6.30
N LEU A 151 -17.07 -8.70 5.93
CA LEU A 151 -17.93 -7.65 6.45
C LEU A 151 -19.40 -7.89 6.10
N ARG A 152 -19.72 -8.28 4.86
CA ARG A 152 -21.10 -8.58 4.44
C ARG A 152 -21.70 -9.77 5.17
N THR A 153 -20.89 -10.78 5.49
CA THR A 153 -21.31 -11.93 6.29
C THR A 153 -21.60 -11.50 7.73
N GLU A 154 -20.71 -10.69 8.31
CA GLU A 154 -20.87 -10.13 9.65
C GLU A 154 -22.13 -9.24 9.76
N GLU A 155 -22.45 -8.44 8.74
CA GLU A 155 -23.72 -7.68 8.68
C GLU A 155 -24.94 -8.60 8.73
N ALA A 156 -24.92 -9.68 7.95
CA ALA A 156 -26.03 -10.62 7.87
C ALA A 156 -26.25 -11.38 9.18
N GLU A 157 -25.17 -11.69 9.90
CA GLU A 157 -25.22 -12.41 11.18
C GLU A 157 -25.55 -11.50 12.37
N SER A 158 -24.97 -10.30 12.42
CA SER A 158 -25.15 -9.35 13.53
C SER A 158 -26.41 -8.51 13.41
N GLY A 159 -26.95 -8.34 12.19
CA GLY A 159 -28.09 -7.47 11.92
C GLY A 159 -27.79 -5.98 12.10
N THR A 160 -26.53 -5.61 12.34
CA THR A 160 -26.07 -4.21 12.40
C THR A 160 -25.37 -3.85 11.10
N PRO A 161 -25.57 -2.63 10.55
CA PRO A 161 -24.87 -2.20 9.35
C PRO A 161 -23.37 -2.13 9.66
N ALA A 162 -22.57 -2.92 8.97
CA ALA A 162 -21.12 -2.85 9.06
C ALA A 162 -20.68 -1.57 8.37
N ALA A 163 -19.64 -0.94 8.90
CA ALA A 163 -19.01 0.22 8.29
C ALA A 163 -18.16 -0.24 7.10
N ILE A 164 -18.84 -0.69 6.03
CA ILE A 164 -18.22 -1.00 4.75
C ILE A 164 -17.84 0.34 4.10
N ASP A 165 -16.57 0.50 3.77
CA ASP A 165 -16.09 1.71 3.09
C ASP A 165 -16.63 1.74 1.65
N ASP A 166 -17.27 2.85 1.27
CA ASP A 166 -17.80 3.07 -0.09
C ASP A 166 -16.72 2.90 -1.17
N ARG A 167 -15.46 3.18 -0.84
CA ARG A 167 -14.33 3.01 -1.76
C ARG A 167 -14.05 1.54 -2.04
N MET A 168 -14.20 0.70 -1.03
CA MET A 168 -14.04 -0.75 -1.16
C MET A 168 -15.13 -1.32 -2.07
N VAL A 169 -16.38 -0.86 -1.87
CA VAL A 169 -17.53 -1.21 -2.73
C VAL A 169 -17.25 -0.81 -4.18
N ALA A 170 -16.82 0.42 -4.42
CA ALA A 170 -16.53 0.92 -5.76
C ALA A 170 -15.44 0.11 -6.49
N ILE A 171 -14.43 -0.41 -5.77
CA ILE A 171 -13.39 -1.26 -6.35
C ILE A 171 -13.94 -2.63 -6.73
N VAL A 172 -14.73 -3.24 -5.85
CA VAL A 172 -15.38 -4.53 -6.08
C VAL A 172 -16.37 -4.44 -7.26
N GLU A 173 -17.16 -3.37 -7.34
CA GLU A 173 -18.06 -3.12 -8.47
C GLU A 173 -17.30 -2.97 -9.78
N ARG A 174 -16.21 -2.19 -9.82
CA ARG A 174 -15.35 -2.07 -11.01
C ARG A 174 -14.75 -3.41 -11.44
N MET A 175 -14.42 -4.28 -10.49
CA MET A 175 -13.97 -5.65 -10.79
C MET A 175 -15.08 -6.48 -11.43
N PHE A 176 -16.31 -6.40 -10.89
CA PHE A 176 -17.45 -7.08 -11.50
C PHE A 176 -17.74 -6.57 -12.91
N ASP A 177 -17.81 -5.26 -13.12
CA ASP A 177 -18.03 -4.65 -14.43
C ASP A 177 -17.00 -5.12 -15.46
N ARG A 178 -15.75 -5.24 -15.03
CA ARG A 178 -14.68 -5.77 -15.87
C ARG A 178 -14.85 -7.26 -16.16
N CYS A 179 -15.19 -8.08 -15.17
CA CYS A 179 -15.51 -9.50 -15.40
C CYS A 179 -16.71 -9.66 -16.37
N TYR A 180 -17.68 -8.76 -16.33
CA TYR A 180 -18.76 -8.70 -17.33
C TYR A 180 -18.23 -8.37 -18.72
N ALA A 181 -17.35 -7.37 -18.85
CA ALA A 181 -16.76 -6.97 -20.12
C ALA A 181 -15.82 -8.04 -20.73
N ASP A 182 -15.05 -8.73 -19.90
CA ASP A 182 -14.11 -9.78 -20.32
C ASP A 182 -14.83 -11.10 -20.72
N CYS A 183 -16.18 -11.17 -20.63
CA CYS A 183 -17.00 -12.32 -21.03
C CYS A 183 -16.54 -13.68 -20.45
N ALA A 184 -15.83 -13.68 -19.32
CA ALA A 184 -15.23 -14.87 -18.71
C ALA A 184 -16.28 -15.92 -18.25
N TRP A 185 -17.56 -15.52 -18.16
CA TRP A 185 -18.70 -16.41 -17.91
C TRP A 185 -18.93 -17.41 -19.06
N SER A 186 -18.48 -17.09 -20.28
CA SER A 186 -18.58 -18.02 -21.41
C SER A 186 -17.71 -19.25 -21.23
N GLN A 187 -16.53 -19.13 -20.60
CA GLN A 187 -15.68 -20.28 -20.26
C GLN A 187 -16.34 -21.17 -19.20
N ALA A 188 -16.94 -20.59 -18.16
CA ALA A 188 -17.69 -21.34 -17.17
C ALA A 188 -18.94 -22.02 -17.77
N MET A 189 -19.64 -21.35 -18.69
CA MET A 189 -20.80 -21.88 -19.39
C MET A 189 -20.43 -23.03 -20.36
N VAL A 190 -19.29 -22.93 -21.05
CA VAL A 190 -18.79 -24.00 -21.94
C VAL A 190 -18.45 -25.26 -21.14
N VAL A 191 -17.78 -25.11 -19.98
CA VAL A 191 -17.49 -26.24 -19.08
C VAL A 191 -18.77 -26.82 -18.45
N ALA A 192 -19.81 -26.01 -18.24
CA ALA A 192 -21.09 -26.49 -17.73
C ALA A 192 -21.97 -27.18 -18.79
N LEU A 193 -21.68 -26.99 -20.07
CA LEU A 193 -22.44 -27.56 -21.19
C LEU A 193 -21.76 -28.79 -21.83
N GLU A 194 -20.45 -28.96 -21.63
CA GLU A 194 -19.74 -30.24 -21.90
C GLU A 194 -20.05 -31.29 -20.81
#